data_AF-A0A520AR57-F1
#
_entry.id   AF-A0A520AR57-F1
#
_cell.length_a   1.000
_cell.length_b   1.000
_cell.length_c   1.000
_cell.angle_alpha   90.00
_cell.angle_beta   90.00
_cell.angle_gamma   90.00
#
_symmetry.space_group_name_H-M   'P 1'
#
loop_
_entity.id
_entity.type
_entity.pdbx_description
1 polymer ?
#
loop_
_entity_poly.entity_id
_entity_poly.type
_entity_poly.pdbx_seq_one_letter_code
_entity_poly.pdbx_strand_id
1 'polypeptide(L)'
;VGGNLATGNLGPQATIPFQLGLSYGGFAAPGINVRVRSKTGFYNKFGIQRSLPPGGATAENAVNPGGFRFSPPGTGVLLIDEIGFNRASAPGTKSAWVRFGGIHNSTRYTRFSDGAQKENWAVFAAADRQLMQTDPAKPFRGIYAGATFNYAPPEQNFYTQYYEGRVYGVGLIKSRPFDLASLVTTYNVYSPEGLRARVPTNQSFYRGTWAATASYAYRAAAGIYIQPGLGVTVHSIFSPRFGPALNGYLSLITLF
;
A
#
# COMPACT_ATOMS: atom_id res chain seq x y z
N VAL A 1 5.72 5.57 4.59
CA VAL A 1 5.90 4.21 5.14
C VAL A 1 4.67 3.87 5.97
N GLY A 2 4.21 2.62 5.88
CA GLY A 2 2.86 2.16 6.20
C GLY A 2 2.00 1.94 4.96
N GLY A 3 2.03 0.73 4.39
CA GLY A 3 1.27 0.38 3.19
C GLY A 3 1.74 1.14 1.95
N ASN A 4 3.06 1.18 1.70
CA ASN A 4 3.59 1.90 0.55
C ASN A 4 3.05 1.27 -0.75
N LEU A 5 2.23 2.06 -1.45
CA LEU A 5 1.56 1.66 -2.67
C LEU A 5 2.46 1.69 -3.91
N ALA A 6 3.66 2.30 -3.81
CA ALA A 6 4.54 2.57 -4.95
C ALA A 6 5.95 1.97 -4.86
N THR A 7 6.41 1.49 -3.69
CA THR A 7 7.77 0.92 -3.55
C THR A 7 7.81 -0.50 -2.97
N GLY A 8 6.68 -1.20 -2.93
CA GLY A 8 6.64 -2.63 -2.64
C GLY A 8 7.08 -3.44 -3.87
N ASN A 9 8.28 -3.16 -4.40
CA ASN A 9 8.72 -3.68 -5.70
C ASN A 9 8.87 -5.20 -5.73
N LEU A 10 8.99 -5.84 -4.56
CA LEU A 10 9.06 -7.28 -4.42
C LEU A 10 7.99 -7.75 -3.43
N GLY A 11 6.84 -8.13 -3.96
CA GLY A 11 5.83 -8.84 -3.20
C GLY A 11 4.43 -8.22 -3.29
N PRO A 12 3.44 -8.93 -2.73
CA PRO A 12 2.06 -8.49 -2.71
C PRO A 12 1.93 -7.12 -2.03
N GLN A 13 1.42 -6.12 -2.75
CA GLN A 13 1.26 -4.74 -2.24
C GLN A 13 -0.07 -4.57 -1.52
N ALA A 14 -0.22 -3.44 -0.82
CA ALA A 14 -1.50 -2.98 -0.27
C ALA A 14 -2.46 -2.53 -1.39
N THR A 15 -2.90 -3.44 -2.26
CA THR A 15 -3.67 -3.13 -3.48
C THR A 15 -5.15 -2.83 -3.24
N ILE A 16 -5.66 -3.12 -2.04
CA ILE A 16 -7.07 -2.95 -1.67
C ILE A 16 -7.60 -1.55 -2.01
N PRO A 17 -6.94 -0.43 -1.65
CA PRO A 17 -7.41 0.90 -2.05
C PRO A 17 -7.56 1.07 -3.58
N PHE A 18 -6.68 0.47 -4.38
CA PHE A 18 -6.77 0.53 -5.85
C PHE A 18 -7.92 -0.31 -6.41
N GLN A 19 -8.22 -1.47 -5.82
CA GLN A 19 -9.42 -2.24 -6.16
C GLN A 19 -10.71 -1.49 -5.83
N LEU A 20 -10.65 -0.66 -4.79
CA LEU A 20 -11.71 0.28 -4.45
C LEU A 20 -11.75 1.49 -5.38
N GLY A 21 -10.91 1.57 -6.41
CA GLY A 21 -10.90 2.65 -7.38
C GLY A 21 -10.23 3.94 -6.88
N LEU A 22 -9.33 3.84 -5.90
CA LEU A 22 -8.40 4.94 -5.57
C LEU A 22 -7.51 5.20 -6.79
N SER A 23 -7.40 6.47 -7.20
CA SER A 23 -6.47 6.88 -8.25
C SER A 23 -5.01 6.62 -7.86
N TYR A 24 -4.15 6.38 -8.85
CA TYR A 24 -2.72 6.12 -8.64
C TYR A 24 -1.87 6.64 -9.81
N GLY A 25 -0.55 6.58 -9.65
CA GLY A 25 0.41 7.14 -10.61
C GLY A 25 0.07 6.77 -12.07
N GLY A 26 -0.03 7.80 -12.92
CA GLY A 26 -0.45 7.66 -14.32
C GLY A 26 -1.93 7.93 -14.58
N PHE A 27 -2.79 7.93 -13.56
CA PHE A 27 -4.24 8.12 -13.70
C PHE A 27 -4.75 9.16 -12.69
N ALA A 28 -4.80 10.42 -13.11
CA ALA A 28 -5.30 11.50 -12.26
C ALA A 28 -6.83 11.44 -12.13
N ALA A 29 -7.33 11.71 -10.94
CA ALA A 29 -8.74 11.91 -10.67
C ALA A 29 -8.93 13.23 -9.91
N PRO A 30 -9.93 14.05 -10.27
CA PRO A 30 -10.26 15.24 -9.49
C PRO A 30 -10.64 14.82 -8.07
N GLY A 31 -10.10 15.55 -7.08
CA GLY A 31 -10.36 15.28 -5.69
C GLY A 31 -9.88 16.40 -4.77
N ILE A 32 -10.39 16.38 -3.55
CA ILE A 32 -10.08 17.31 -2.47
C ILE A 32 -9.70 16.51 -1.22
N ASN A 33 -8.71 17.00 -0.50
CA ASN A 33 -8.31 16.44 0.79
C ASN A 33 -8.28 17.57 1.81
N VAL A 34 -8.99 17.40 2.92
CA VAL A 34 -9.00 18.33 4.05
C VAL A 34 -8.38 17.61 5.24
N ARG A 35 -7.42 18.26 5.90
CA ARG A 35 -6.77 17.71 7.10
C ARG A 35 -6.79 18.74 8.23
N VAL A 36 -7.33 18.34 9.36
CA VAL A 36 -7.32 19.13 10.60
C VAL A 36 -6.36 18.46 11.58
N ARG A 37 -5.43 19.24 12.16
CA ARG A 37 -4.38 18.74 13.05
C ARG A 37 -4.41 19.46 14.39
N SER A 38 -4.29 18.72 15.48
CA SER A 38 -4.11 19.27 16.83
C SER A 38 -2.62 19.55 17.12
N LYS A 39 -2.37 20.40 18.12
CA LYS A 39 -1.01 20.64 18.64
C LYS A 39 -0.37 19.38 19.24
N THR A 40 -1.20 18.45 19.73
CA THR A 40 -0.77 17.19 20.36
C THR A 40 -0.38 16.10 19.34
N GLY A 41 -0.48 16.37 18.03
CA GLY A 41 -0.07 15.46 16.97
C GLY A 41 -1.19 14.58 16.42
N PHE A 42 -2.39 14.62 17.02
CA PHE A 42 -3.57 14.00 16.46
C PHE A 42 -4.05 14.75 15.22
N TYR A 43 -4.68 14.05 14.29
CA TYR A 43 -5.31 14.63 13.14
C TYR A 43 -6.51 13.80 12.67
N ASN A 44 -7.43 14.45 11.98
CA ASN A 44 -8.38 13.82 11.09
C ASN A 44 -8.12 14.34 9.66
N LYS A 45 -8.24 13.45 8.69
CA LYS A 45 -8.09 13.74 7.28
C LYS A 45 -9.24 13.11 6.52
N PHE A 46 -10.02 13.95 5.86
CA PHE A 46 -11.10 13.55 4.99
C PHE A 46 -10.73 13.82 3.53
N GLY A 47 -11.05 12.89 2.63
CA GLY A 47 -10.76 12.96 1.21
C GLY A 47 -11.98 12.58 0.39
N ILE A 48 -12.22 13.33 -0.68
CA ILE A 48 -13.19 13.00 -1.72
C ILE A 48 -12.43 12.99 -3.03
N GLN A 49 -12.66 11.99 -3.87
CA GLN A 49 -12.22 12.03 -5.25
C GLN A 49 -13.23 11.32 -6.14
N ARG A 50 -13.11 11.55 -7.45
CA ARG A 50 -13.68 10.63 -8.43
C ARG A 50 -12.96 9.29 -8.35
N SER A 51 -13.72 8.20 -8.38
CA SER A 51 -13.17 6.86 -8.48
C SER A 51 -12.70 6.50 -9.89
N LEU A 52 -11.70 5.61 -9.99
CA LEU A 52 -11.43 4.90 -11.24
C LEU A 52 -12.57 3.92 -11.57
N PRO A 53 -12.89 3.69 -12.86
CA PRO A 53 -13.95 2.78 -13.26
C PRO A 53 -13.65 1.33 -12.83
N PRO A 54 -14.66 0.45 -12.76
CA PRO A 54 -14.43 -0.98 -12.61
C PRO A 54 -13.46 -1.49 -13.69
N GLY A 55 -12.43 -2.24 -13.28
CA GLY A 55 -11.31 -2.61 -14.15
C GLY A 55 -10.07 -1.71 -14.05
N GLY A 56 -10.14 -0.63 -13.27
CA GLY A 56 -8.99 0.19 -12.89
C GLY A 56 -8.35 0.95 -14.07
N ALA A 57 -7.03 1.07 -14.06
CA ALA A 57 -6.25 1.79 -15.08
C ALA A 57 -6.58 1.39 -16.52
N THR A 58 -6.73 0.10 -16.80
CA THR A 58 -7.00 -0.38 -18.18
C THR A 58 -8.34 0.16 -18.69
N ALA A 59 -9.37 0.13 -17.84
CA ALA A 59 -10.69 0.66 -18.19
C ALA A 59 -10.67 2.19 -18.29
N GLU A 60 -9.97 2.89 -17.39
CA GLU A 60 -9.78 4.34 -17.45
C GLU A 60 -9.08 4.75 -18.75
N ASN A 61 -7.98 4.09 -19.12
CA ASN A 61 -7.20 4.43 -20.32
C ASN A 61 -8.00 4.26 -21.61
N ALA A 62 -8.86 3.23 -21.69
CA ALA A 62 -9.69 2.97 -22.85
C ALA A 62 -10.68 4.12 -23.17
N VAL A 63 -11.11 4.86 -22.13
CA VAL A 63 -12.08 5.95 -22.28
C VAL A 63 -11.52 7.32 -21.91
N ASN A 64 -10.29 7.41 -21.41
CA ASN A 64 -9.64 8.65 -21.01
C ASN A 64 -8.11 8.59 -21.29
N PRO A 65 -7.69 8.32 -22.53
CA PRO A 65 -6.27 8.12 -22.85
C PRO A 65 -5.41 9.36 -22.61
N GLY A 66 -6.02 10.56 -22.68
CA GLY A 66 -5.33 11.83 -22.39
C GLY A 66 -5.42 12.29 -20.93
N GLY A 67 -6.19 11.61 -20.07
CA GLY A 67 -6.36 12.00 -18.66
C GLY A 67 -7.26 13.23 -18.41
N PHE A 68 -7.74 13.91 -19.45
CA PHE A 68 -8.53 15.16 -19.34
C PHE A 68 -10.05 14.95 -19.17
N ARG A 69 -10.55 13.71 -19.24
CA ARG A 69 -11.96 13.41 -18.98
C ARG A 69 -12.20 13.30 -17.48
N PHE A 70 -12.81 14.32 -16.90
CA PHE A 70 -13.13 14.36 -15.47
C PHE A 70 -14.35 13.53 -15.06
N SER A 71 -15.13 13.02 -16.00
CA SER A 71 -16.25 12.10 -15.72
C SER A 71 -16.28 10.95 -16.73
N PRO A 72 -15.36 9.99 -16.63
CA PRO A 72 -15.44 8.77 -17.42
C PRO A 72 -16.68 7.94 -17.05
N PRO A 73 -17.32 7.25 -18.02
CA PRO A 73 -18.47 6.39 -17.76
C PRO A 73 -18.19 5.33 -16.70
N GLY A 74 -19.20 5.00 -15.88
CA GLY A 74 -19.09 3.96 -14.86
C GLY A 74 -18.24 4.34 -13.66
N THR A 75 -17.97 5.64 -13.45
CA THR A 75 -17.25 6.15 -12.28
C THR A 75 -18.21 6.72 -11.23
N GLY A 76 -17.83 6.62 -9.96
CA GLY A 76 -18.56 7.20 -8.83
C GLY A 76 -17.66 8.08 -7.96
N VAL A 77 -18.13 8.32 -6.74
CA VAL A 77 -17.43 9.10 -5.72
C VAL A 77 -16.74 8.14 -4.76
N LEU A 78 -15.47 8.42 -4.48
CA LEU A 78 -14.67 7.71 -3.49
C LEU A 78 -14.37 8.65 -2.32
N LEU A 79 -14.82 8.23 -1.15
CA LEU A 79 -14.65 8.91 0.14
C LEU A 79 -13.59 8.17 0.95
N ILE A 80 -12.71 8.92 1.61
CA ILE A 80 -11.71 8.39 2.55
C ILE A 80 -11.80 9.23 3.81
N ASP A 81 -11.93 8.57 4.96
CA ASP A 81 -11.71 9.23 6.25
C ASP A 81 -10.58 8.53 7.00
N GLU A 82 -9.65 9.31 7.53
CA GLU A 82 -8.47 8.83 8.24
C GLU A 82 -8.31 9.63 9.53
N ILE A 83 -8.26 8.93 10.67
CA ILE A 83 -7.84 9.49 11.95
C ILE A 83 -6.43 8.98 12.23
N GLY A 84 -5.57 9.85 12.75
CA GLY A 84 -4.22 9.44 13.08
C GLY A 84 -3.54 10.30 14.13
N PHE A 85 -2.37 9.82 14.52
CA PHE A 85 -1.45 10.44 15.45
C PHE A 85 -0.07 10.46 14.83
N ASN A 86 0.61 11.61 14.86
CA ASN A 86 1.98 11.74 14.41
C ASN A 86 2.82 12.53 15.42
N ARG A 87 3.88 11.89 15.91
CA ARG A 87 4.92 12.49 16.74
C ARG A 87 6.27 12.27 16.08
N ALA A 88 6.91 13.37 15.70
CA ALA A 88 8.28 13.34 15.19
C ALA A 88 9.28 12.89 16.28
N SER A 89 10.41 12.34 15.87
CA SER A 89 11.52 12.05 16.77
C SER A 89 12.17 13.35 17.25
N ALA A 90 12.46 13.43 18.54
CA ALA A 90 13.29 14.46 19.16
C ALA A 90 14.28 13.79 20.14
N PRO A 91 15.31 14.47 20.66
CA PRO A 91 16.21 13.88 21.65
C PRO A 91 15.41 13.30 22.84
N GLY A 92 15.58 12.01 23.13
CA GLY A 92 14.84 11.30 24.18
C GLY A 92 13.37 10.98 23.85
N THR A 93 12.83 11.49 22.74
CA THR A 93 11.44 11.27 22.32
C THR A 93 11.40 10.46 21.02
N LYS A 94 10.89 9.23 21.14
CA LYS A 94 10.75 8.30 20.01
C LYS A 94 9.62 8.73 19.06
N SER A 95 9.91 8.69 17.77
CA SER A 95 8.91 8.90 16.71
C SER A 95 7.79 7.87 16.81
N ALA A 96 6.56 8.29 16.54
CA ALA A 96 5.41 7.42 16.44
C ALA A 96 4.43 7.97 15.41
N TRP A 97 3.93 7.11 14.55
CA TRP A 97 2.88 7.43 13.60
C TRP A 97 1.85 6.30 13.61
N VAL A 98 0.58 6.64 13.77
CA VAL A 98 -0.53 5.68 13.76
C VAL A 98 -1.64 6.30 12.94
N ARG A 99 -2.30 5.48 12.12
CA ARG A 99 -3.51 5.87 11.40
C ARG A 99 -4.49 4.71 11.31
N PHE A 100 -5.75 5.04 11.24
CA PHE A 100 -6.81 4.11 10.88
C PHE A 100 -7.89 4.87 10.14
N GLY A 101 -8.65 4.18 9.31
CA GLY A 101 -9.62 4.84 8.47
C GLY A 101 -10.48 3.90 7.66
N GLY A 102 -11.40 4.50 6.93
CA GLY A 102 -12.33 3.84 6.04
C GLY A 102 -12.28 4.44 4.65
N ILE A 103 -12.62 3.62 3.67
CA ILE A 103 -12.85 4.02 2.29
C ILE A 103 -14.25 3.56 1.92
N HIS A 104 -15.04 4.43 1.31
CA HIS A 104 -16.32 4.08 0.70
C HIS A 104 -16.31 4.55 -0.76
N ASN A 105 -16.83 3.72 -1.66
CA ASN A 105 -16.91 4.06 -3.07
C ASN A 105 -18.30 3.72 -3.63
N SER A 106 -18.97 4.74 -4.17
CA SER A 106 -20.30 4.63 -4.78
C SER A 106 -20.28 4.03 -6.20
N THR A 107 -19.10 3.77 -6.76
CA THR A 107 -18.94 3.08 -8.05
C THR A 107 -19.52 1.67 -7.97
N ARG A 108 -20.22 1.25 -9.02
CA ARG A 108 -20.88 -0.06 -9.09
C ARG A 108 -19.92 -1.11 -9.65
N TYR A 109 -19.55 -2.07 -8.81
CA TYR A 109 -18.69 -3.20 -9.16
C TYR A 109 -19.52 -4.48 -9.30
N THR A 110 -19.16 -5.30 -10.28
CA THR A 110 -19.75 -6.62 -10.50
C THR A 110 -19.34 -7.58 -9.37
N ARG A 111 -20.32 -8.19 -8.69
CA ARG A 111 -20.08 -9.27 -7.74
C ARG A 111 -19.65 -10.54 -8.44
N PHE A 112 -18.71 -11.26 -7.84
CA PHE A 112 -18.21 -12.53 -8.34
C PHE A 112 -19.26 -13.65 -8.33
N SER A 113 -20.23 -13.62 -7.41
CA SER A 113 -21.18 -14.71 -7.20
C SER A 113 -22.32 -14.77 -8.23
N ASP A 114 -22.88 -13.61 -8.59
CA ASP A 114 -24.11 -13.52 -9.38
C ASP A 114 -24.10 -12.42 -10.44
N GLY A 115 -22.97 -11.71 -10.60
CA GLY A 115 -22.85 -10.63 -11.57
C GLY A 115 -23.61 -9.34 -11.21
N ALA A 116 -24.33 -9.31 -10.09
CA ALA A 116 -25.05 -8.12 -9.67
C ALA A 116 -24.08 -7.00 -9.31
N GLN A 117 -24.55 -5.76 -9.45
CA GLN A 117 -23.75 -4.56 -9.20
C GLN A 117 -23.83 -4.14 -7.73
N LYS A 118 -22.70 -3.84 -7.09
CA LYS A 118 -22.62 -3.41 -5.68
C LYS A 118 -21.57 -2.31 -5.49
N GLU A 119 -21.82 -1.42 -4.54
CA GLU A 119 -20.82 -0.44 -4.07
C GLU A 119 -19.70 -1.12 -3.28
N ASN A 120 -18.62 -0.39 -3.01
CA ASN A 120 -17.44 -0.97 -2.38
C ASN A 120 -16.99 -0.19 -1.14
N TRP A 121 -16.31 -0.87 -0.22
CA TRP A 121 -15.75 -0.26 0.97
C TRP A 121 -14.55 -1.04 1.50
N ALA A 122 -13.73 -0.37 2.29
CA ALA A 122 -12.58 -0.95 2.94
C ALA A 122 -12.29 -0.23 4.25
N VAL A 123 -11.58 -0.92 5.14
CA VAL A 123 -10.97 -0.32 6.32
C VAL A 123 -9.48 -0.56 6.30
N PHE A 124 -8.72 0.35 6.89
CA PHE A 124 -7.28 0.22 6.99
C PHE A 124 -6.77 0.72 8.34
N ALA A 125 -5.64 0.17 8.77
CA ALA A 125 -4.88 0.63 9.92
C ALA A 125 -3.39 0.48 9.63
N ALA A 126 -2.58 1.44 10.09
CA ALA A 126 -1.13 1.35 10.01
C ALA A 126 -0.49 2.04 11.22
N ALA A 127 0.62 1.49 11.69
CA ALA A 127 1.41 2.09 12.74
C ALA A 127 2.90 1.89 12.47
N ASP A 128 3.70 2.91 12.78
CA ASP A 128 5.16 2.90 12.83
C ASP A 128 5.61 3.50 14.15
N ARG A 129 6.60 2.90 14.79
CA ARG A 129 7.22 3.43 15.99
C ARG A 129 8.72 3.25 15.94
N GLN A 130 9.43 4.30 16.31
CA GLN A 130 10.86 4.22 16.59
C GLN A 130 11.04 3.42 17.89
N LEU A 131 11.76 2.31 17.81
CA LEU A 131 12.08 1.44 18.92
C LEU A 131 13.35 1.91 19.64
N MET A 132 14.34 2.36 18.88
CA MET A 132 15.66 2.76 19.35
C MET A 132 16.13 4.03 18.64
N GLN A 133 16.78 4.93 19.38
CA GLN A 133 17.54 6.06 18.84
C GLN A 133 19.03 5.72 18.94
N THR A 134 19.75 5.75 17.82
CA THR A 134 21.18 5.40 17.78
C THR A 134 22.10 6.62 17.92
N ASP A 135 21.54 7.82 17.80
CA ASP A 135 22.27 9.09 17.88
C ASP A 135 21.36 10.17 18.48
N PRO A 136 21.58 10.61 19.73
CA PRO A 136 20.77 11.65 20.36
C PRO A 136 20.79 13.00 19.63
N ALA A 137 21.90 13.32 18.94
CA ALA A 137 22.02 14.56 18.16
C ALA A 137 21.29 14.46 16.80
N LYS A 138 20.99 13.23 16.35
CA LYS A 138 20.22 12.95 15.14
C LYS A 138 19.07 12.00 15.50
N PRO A 139 18.03 12.48 16.19
CA PRO A 139 17.01 11.63 16.82
C PRO A 139 16.17 10.82 15.83
N PHE A 140 16.20 11.15 14.53
CA PHE A 140 15.57 10.37 13.47
C PHE A 140 16.34 9.08 13.12
N ARG A 141 17.58 8.92 13.58
CA ARG A 141 18.37 7.71 13.37
C ARG A 141 17.98 6.63 14.35
N GLY A 142 17.98 5.39 13.88
CA GLY A 142 17.79 4.21 14.70
C GLY A 142 16.82 3.22 14.09
N ILE A 143 16.24 2.37 14.94
CA ILE A 143 15.44 1.22 14.52
C ILE A 143 13.97 1.55 14.71
N TYR A 144 13.18 1.22 13.70
CA TYR A 144 11.74 1.40 13.65
C TYR A 144 11.08 0.05 13.36
N ALA A 145 9.89 -0.14 13.89
CA ALA A 145 9.02 -1.23 13.52
C ALA A 145 7.62 -0.71 13.24
N GLY A 146 6.90 -1.42 12.39
CA GLY A 146 5.55 -1.06 12.03
C GLY A 146 4.74 -2.23 11.50
N ALA A 147 3.45 -1.99 11.39
CA ALA A 147 2.52 -2.91 10.78
C ALA A 147 1.48 -2.16 9.94
N THR A 148 0.84 -2.87 9.02
CA THR A 148 -0.31 -2.38 8.26
C THR A 148 -1.33 -3.49 8.08
N PHE A 149 -2.59 -3.13 8.15
CA PHE A 149 -3.73 -4.00 7.91
C PHE A 149 -4.72 -3.30 6.99
N ASN A 150 -5.22 -4.00 5.98
CA ASN A 150 -6.37 -3.55 5.20
C ASN A 150 -7.39 -4.68 5.08
N TYR A 151 -8.68 -4.34 5.03
CA TYR A 151 -9.76 -5.28 4.74
C TYR A 151 -10.75 -4.68 3.74
N ALA A 152 -11.25 -5.51 2.83
CA ALA A 152 -12.38 -5.21 1.97
C ALA A 152 -13.27 -6.47 1.78
N PRO A 153 -14.59 -6.29 1.56
CA PRO A 153 -15.52 -7.41 1.38
C PRO A 153 -15.18 -8.29 0.18
N PRO A 154 -15.36 -9.61 0.29
CA PRO A 154 -14.88 -10.55 -0.73
C PRO A 154 -15.73 -10.59 -2.00
N GLU A 155 -16.93 -10.01 -2.03
CA GLU A 155 -17.87 -10.21 -3.13
C GLU A 155 -17.46 -9.49 -4.43
N GLN A 156 -16.73 -8.38 -4.35
CA GLN A 156 -16.24 -7.60 -5.49
C GLN A 156 -14.73 -7.30 -5.44
N ASN A 157 -14.05 -7.68 -4.36
CA ASN A 157 -12.62 -7.47 -4.18
C ASN A 157 -11.86 -8.79 -4.28
N PHE A 158 -10.95 -8.92 -5.24
CA PHE A 158 -10.18 -10.15 -5.39
C PHE A 158 -9.16 -10.33 -4.25
N TYR A 159 -8.51 -9.25 -3.80
CA TYR A 159 -7.76 -9.24 -2.55
C TYR A 159 -8.63 -8.64 -1.45
N THR A 160 -8.77 -9.36 -0.35
CA THR A 160 -9.74 -9.05 0.72
C THR A 160 -9.08 -8.63 2.00
N GLN A 161 -7.88 -9.13 2.26
CA GLN A 161 -7.10 -8.76 3.43
C GLN A 161 -5.64 -8.55 3.03
N TYR A 162 -5.03 -7.55 3.64
CA TYR A 162 -3.61 -7.28 3.55
C TYR A 162 -3.04 -7.17 4.96
N TYR A 163 -1.93 -7.86 5.20
CA TYR A 163 -1.15 -7.75 6.42
C TYR A 163 0.28 -7.43 6.04
N GLU A 164 0.88 -6.47 6.73
CA GLU A 164 2.29 -6.12 6.59
C GLU A 164 2.93 -6.00 7.97
N GLY A 165 4.11 -6.59 8.12
CA GLY A 165 5.03 -6.30 9.21
C GLY A 165 6.32 -5.72 8.63
N ARG A 166 6.89 -4.71 9.28
CA ARG A 166 8.15 -4.11 8.83
C ARG A 166 9.06 -3.76 10.00
N VAL A 167 10.35 -3.93 9.77
CA VAL A 167 11.41 -3.38 10.60
C VAL A 167 12.37 -2.65 9.68
N TYR A 168 12.76 -1.44 10.04
CA TYR A 168 13.72 -0.68 9.25
C TYR A 168 14.65 0.15 10.14
N GLY A 169 15.89 0.30 9.69
CA GLY A 169 16.92 1.08 10.35
C GLY A 169 17.29 2.28 9.52
N VAL A 170 17.22 3.48 10.11
CA VAL A 170 17.67 4.72 9.48
C VAL A 170 19.03 5.10 10.03
N GLY A 171 20.02 5.25 9.16
CA GLY A 171 21.37 5.70 9.50
C GLY A 171 22.06 4.81 10.53
N LEU A 172 21.94 3.48 10.41
CA LEU A 172 22.55 2.54 11.36
C LEU A 172 24.09 2.59 11.33
N ILE A 173 24.68 2.92 10.19
CA ILE A 173 26.13 3.06 10.02
C ILE A 173 26.53 4.52 10.27
N LYS A 174 27.54 4.76 11.13
CA LYS A 174 27.94 6.12 11.57
C LYS A 174 28.33 7.04 10.41
N SER A 175 29.08 6.54 9.43
CA SER A 175 29.49 7.27 8.22
C SER A 175 28.35 7.46 7.21
N ARG A 176 27.21 6.80 7.40
CA ARG A 176 26.08 6.79 6.47
C ARG A 176 24.77 7.15 7.18
N PRO A 177 24.63 8.38 7.72
CA PRO A 177 23.53 8.76 8.60
C PRO A 177 22.15 8.81 7.93
N PHE A 178 22.08 8.70 6.60
CA PHE A 178 20.85 8.79 5.81
C PHE A 178 20.53 7.53 5.01
N ASP A 179 21.37 6.49 5.09
CA ASP A 179 21.07 5.21 4.46
C ASP A 179 19.96 4.49 5.24
N LEU A 180 19.19 3.65 4.56
CA LEU A 180 18.06 2.92 5.16
C LEU A 180 18.16 1.44 4.87
N ALA A 181 18.16 0.60 5.91
CA ALA A 181 18.01 -0.85 5.78
C ALA A 181 16.58 -1.23 6.15
N SER A 182 15.95 -2.15 5.41
CA SER A 182 14.58 -2.58 5.69
C SER A 182 14.40 -4.08 5.53
N LEU A 183 13.53 -4.66 6.35
CA LEU A 183 12.91 -5.96 6.16
C LEU A 183 11.40 -5.80 6.25
N VAL A 184 10.68 -6.21 5.21
CA VAL A 184 9.22 -6.12 5.13
C VAL A 184 8.67 -7.50 4.81
N THR A 185 7.67 -7.93 5.56
CA THR A 185 6.89 -9.14 5.27
C THR A 185 5.44 -8.75 5.00
N THR A 186 4.83 -9.43 4.03
CA THR A 186 3.46 -9.17 3.59
C THR A 186 2.69 -10.45 3.45
N TYR A 187 1.38 -10.38 3.67
CA TYR A 187 0.44 -11.45 3.41
C TYR A 187 -0.85 -10.88 2.82
N ASN A 188 -1.25 -11.40 1.68
CA ASN A 188 -2.49 -11.03 1.00
C ASN A 188 -3.43 -12.24 0.98
N VAL A 189 -4.71 -12.02 1.28
CA VAL A 189 -5.76 -13.05 1.21
C VAL A 189 -6.60 -12.82 -0.04
N TYR A 190 -6.83 -13.90 -0.79
CA TYR A 190 -7.70 -13.89 -1.95
C TYR A 190 -9.16 -14.15 -1.56
N SER A 191 -10.10 -13.52 -2.26
CA SER A 191 -11.53 -13.74 -2.10
C SER A 191 -11.91 -15.17 -2.47
N PRO A 192 -12.61 -15.92 -1.59
CA PRO A 192 -13.17 -17.22 -1.95
C PRO A 192 -14.10 -17.15 -3.17
N GLU A 193 -14.96 -16.13 -3.25
CA GLU A 193 -15.88 -15.88 -4.34
C GLU A 193 -15.12 -15.57 -5.64
N GLY A 194 -14.11 -14.71 -5.55
CA GLY A 194 -13.26 -14.34 -6.67
C GLY A 194 -12.42 -15.50 -7.21
N LEU A 195 -11.92 -16.37 -6.32
CA LEU A 195 -11.23 -17.60 -6.71
C LEU A 195 -12.19 -18.55 -7.44
N ARG A 196 -13.40 -18.78 -6.90
CA ARG A 196 -14.42 -19.61 -7.56
C ARG A 196 -14.83 -19.06 -8.93
N ALA A 197 -14.89 -17.74 -9.08
CA ALA A 197 -15.25 -17.10 -10.34
C ALA A 197 -14.14 -17.12 -11.40
N ARG A 198 -12.86 -17.30 -11.01
CA ARG A 198 -11.70 -17.20 -11.91
C ARG A 198 -10.95 -18.51 -12.14
N VAL A 199 -11.06 -19.47 -11.22
CA VAL A 199 -10.32 -20.73 -11.29
C VAL A 199 -11.25 -21.84 -11.78
N PRO A 200 -10.93 -22.53 -12.88
CA PRO A 200 -11.69 -23.69 -13.34
C PRO A 200 -11.84 -24.75 -12.25
N THR A 201 -12.97 -25.46 -12.21
CA THR A 201 -13.27 -26.47 -11.18
C THR A 201 -12.26 -27.63 -11.12
N ASN A 202 -11.53 -27.88 -12.20
CA ASN A 202 -10.48 -28.90 -12.28
C ASN A 202 -9.08 -28.39 -11.89
N GLN A 203 -8.93 -27.13 -11.47
CA GLN A 203 -7.65 -26.56 -11.09
C GLN A 203 -7.58 -26.22 -9.60
N SER A 204 -6.40 -26.47 -9.01
CA SER A 204 -6.12 -26.05 -7.63
C SER A 204 -5.68 -24.59 -7.58
N PHE A 205 -5.91 -23.96 -6.43
CA PHE A 205 -5.51 -22.58 -6.18
C PHE A 205 -4.95 -22.40 -4.76
N TYR A 206 -4.23 -21.31 -4.56
CA TYR A 206 -3.83 -20.81 -3.25
C TYR A 206 -4.84 -19.77 -2.74
N ARG A 207 -5.03 -19.70 -1.42
CA ARG A 207 -5.95 -18.75 -0.76
C ARG A 207 -5.29 -17.44 -0.34
N GLY A 208 -3.97 -17.39 -0.42
CA GLY A 208 -3.21 -16.20 -0.11
C GLY A 208 -1.80 -16.32 -0.63
N THR A 209 -1.10 -15.19 -0.59
CA THR A 209 0.27 -15.04 -1.03
C THR A 209 1.06 -14.35 0.06
N TRP A 210 2.26 -14.85 0.33
CA TRP A 210 3.15 -14.33 1.35
C TRP A 210 4.45 -13.88 0.69
N ALA A 211 5.04 -12.79 1.17
CA ALA A 211 6.39 -12.43 0.78
C ALA A 211 7.19 -11.86 1.95
N ALA A 212 8.52 -11.93 1.81
CA ALA A 212 9.46 -11.22 2.64
C ALA A 212 10.55 -10.60 1.77
N THR A 213 10.85 -9.31 2.02
CA THR A 213 11.77 -8.52 1.21
C THR A 213 12.73 -7.74 2.12
N ALA A 214 14.02 -7.93 1.89
CA ALA A 214 15.09 -7.17 2.48
C ALA A 214 15.65 -6.17 1.46
N SER A 215 15.95 -4.94 1.88
CA SER A 215 16.57 -3.94 1.00
C SER A 215 17.46 -2.97 1.75
N TYR A 216 18.38 -2.33 1.02
CA TYR A 216 19.27 -1.30 1.55
C TYR A 216 19.30 -0.10 0.60
N ALA A 217 18.73 1.03 1.00
CA ALA A 217 18.80 2.28 0.26
C ALA A 217 20.09 3.02 0.61
N TYR A 218 21.06 2.96 -0.29
CA TYR A 218 22.30 3.71 -0.26
C TYR A 218 22.10 5.10 -0.86
N ARG A 219 22.34 6.16 -0.08
CA ARG A 219 22.29 7.54 -0.57
C ARG A 219 23.61 7.92 -1.23
N ALA A 220 23.71 7.79 -2.55
CA ALA A 220 24.91 8.17 -3.29
C ALA A 220 25.17 9.68 -3.21
N ALA A 221 24.12 10.49 -3.36
CA ALA A 221 24.14 11.93 -3.20
C ALA A 221 22.79 12.42 -2.64
N ALA A 222 22.67 13.72 -2.35
CA ALA A 222 21.34 14.30 -2.12
C ALA A 222 20.46 14.07 -3.36
N GLY A 223 19.29 13.46 -3.18
CA GLY A 223 18.37 13.14 -4.28
C GLY A 223 18.73 11.91 -5.10
N ILE A 224 19.89 11.27 -4.91
CA ILE A 224 20.30 10.06 -5.66
C ILE A 224 20.45 8.88 -4.71
N TYR A 225 19.62 7.84 -4.92
CA TYR A 225 19.60 6.64 -4.10
C TYR A 225 19.73 5.39 -4.97
N ILE A 226 20.59 4.46 -4.53
CA ILE A 226 20.74 3.14 -5.11
C ILE A 226 20.20 2.14 -4.08
N GLN A 227 19.23 1.33 -4.46
CA GLN A 227 18.56 0.42 -3.55
C GLN A 227 18.54 -1.00 -4.12
N PRO A 228 19.57 -1.83 -3.82
CA PRO A 228 19.45 -3.27 -3.97
C PRO A 228 18.41 -3.84 -3.01
N GLY A 229 17.73 -4.89 -3.45
CA GLY A 229 16.89 -5.68 -2.58
C GLY A 229 16.75 -7.13 -3.06
N LEU A 230 16.41 -7.98 -2.11
CA LEU A 230 16.17 -9.41 -2.31
C LEU A 230 14.88 -9.76 -1.60
N GLY A 231 14.03 -10.56 -2.25
CA GLY A 231 12.78 -10.99 -1.66
C GLY A 231 12.38 -12.37 -2.11
N VAL A 232 11.67 -13.07 -1.24
CA VAL A 232 11.05 -14.36 -1.50
C VAL A 232 9.53 -14.19 -1.50
N THR A 233 8.87 -14.77 -2.48
CA THR A 233 7.41 -14.82 -2.58
C THR A 233 6.97 -16.28 -2.61
N VAL A 234 6.05 -16.63 -1.72
CA VAL A 234 5.41 -17.95 -1.67
C VAL A 234 3.99 -17.78 -2.19
N HIS A 235 3.59 -18.68 -3.10
CA HIS A 235 2.32 -18.58 -3.83
C HIS A 235 2.22 -17.29 -4.65
N SER A 236 3.21 -17.03 -5.51
CA SER A 236 3.33 -15.80 -6.30
C SER A 236 2.14 -15.50 -7.20
N ILE A 237 1.37 -16.51 -7.55
CA ILE A 237 0.08 -16.41 -8.24
C ILE A 237 -0.92 -17.35 -7.58
N PHE A 238 -2.21 -17.00 -7.61
CA PHE A 238 -3.27 -17.81 -7.02
C PHE A 238 -3.48 -19.15 -7.75
N SER A 239 -3.27 -19.19 -9.07
CA SER A 239 -3.36 -20.40 -9.91
C SER A 239 -2.68 -20.17 -11.27
N PRO A 240 -2.04 -21.19 -11.90
CA PRO A 240 -1.77 -22.51 -11.35
C PRO A 240 -0.73 -22.44 -10.22
N ARG A 241 -0.56 -23.53 -9.48
CA ARG A 241 0.35 -23.56 -8.34
C ARG A 241 1.81 -23.59 -8.81
N PHE A 242 2.59 -22.61 -8.37
CA PHE A 242 4.05 -22.56 -8.55
C PHE A 242 4.76 -22.62 -7.21
N GLY A 243 6.01 -23.10 -7.24
CA GLY A 243 6.90 -23.04 -6.08
C GLY A 243 7.25 -21.60 -5.69
N PRO A 244 7.94 -21.41 -4.55
CA PRO A 244 8.44 -20.11 -4.14
C PRO A 244 9.32 -19.46 -5.20
N ALA A 245 9.21 -18.14 -5.35
CA ALA A 245 10.04 -17.33 -6.23
C ALA A 245 11.01 -16.48 -5.41
N LEU A 246 12.30 -16.57 -5.74
CA LEU A 246 13.33 -15.66 -5.24
C LEU A 246 13.55 -14.55 -6.28
N ASN A 247 13.48 -13.31 -5.85
CA ASN A 247 13.56 -12.15 -6.72
C ASN A 247 14.62 -11.17 -6.18
N GLY A 248 15.54 -10.76 -7.03
CA GLY A 248 16.45 -9.65 -6.77
C GLY A 248 16.06 -8.43 -7.59
N TYR A 249 16.28 -7.23 -7.07
CA TYR A 249 16.20 -6.00 -7.86
C TYR A 249 17.29 -5.01 -7.46
N LEU A 250 17.52 -4.07 -8.37
CA LEU A 250 18.29 -2.88 -8.14
C LEU A 250 17.45 -1.69 -8.59
N SER A 251 17.14 -0.77 -7.67
CA SER A 251 16.42 0.46 -7.97
C SER A 251 17.38 1.65 -7.95
N LEU A 252 17.23 2.54 -8.93
CA LEU A 252 17.85 3.86 -8.94
C LEU A 252 16.74 4.90 -8.80
N ILE A 253 16.79 5.66 -7.71
CA ILE A 253 15.84 6.74 -7.45
C ILE A 253 16.58 8.06 -7.58
N THR A 254 16.08 8.92 -8.45
CA THR A 254 16.57 10.29 -8.65
C THR A 254 15.46 11.28 -8.37
N LEU A 255 15.77 12.32 -7.60
CA LEU A 255 14.89 13.44 -7.28
C LEU A 255 15.61 14.70 -7.76
N PHE A 256 15.12 15.28 -8.86
CA PHE A 256 15.61 16.52 -9.45
C PHE A 256 14.66 17.67 -9.11
#